data_AF-A0A9P1M3E1-F1
#
_entry.id   AF-A0A9P1M3E1-F1
#
_cell.length_a   1.000
_cell.length_b   1.000
_cell.length_c   1.000
_cell.angle_alpha   90.00
_cell.angle_beta   90.00
_cell.angle_gamma   90.00
#
_symmetry.space_group_name_H-M   'P 1'
#
loop_
_entity.id
_entity.type
_entity.pdbx_description
1 polymer ?
#
loop_
_entity_poly.entity_id
_entity_poly.type
_entity_poly.pdbx_seq_one_letter_code
_entity_poly.pdbx_strand_id
1 'polypeptide(L)'
;MPAKLSINDVDVAGKRVFMRVDFNVPQDKADPTKITNTQRIDGALPTIKKVLEKGAKSVVLASHLGRPDGSVVEKYSLAPVAKILEEKLGKPATCLTMDYWT
;
A
#
# COMPACT_ATOMS: atom_id res chain seq x y z
N MET A 1 -18.74 -13.14 -20.40
CA MET A 1 -17.44 -12.89 -19.76
C MET A 1 -17.47 -11.50 -19.13
N PRO A 2 -16.88 -11.28 -17.94
CA PRO A 2 -16.81 -9.94 -17.36
C PRO A 2 -16.06 -9.00 -18.32
N ALA A 3 -16.59 -7.78 -18.52
CA ALA A 3 -16.03 -6.79 -19.45
C ALA A 3 -14.74 -6.13 -18.95
N LYS A 4 -14.27 -6.47 -17.73
CA LYS A 4 -13.09 -5.88 -17.10
C LYS A 4 -12.03 -6.96 -16.90
N LEU A 5 -10.79 -6.61 -17.21
CA LEU A 5 -9.63 -7.42 -16.90
C LEU A 5 -9.37 -7.43 -15.40
N SER A 6 -8.98 -8.59 -14.88
CA SER A 6 -8.57 -8.77 -13.49
C SER A 6 -7.07 -9.07 -13.40
N ILE A 7 -6.54 -9.11 -12.18
CA ILE A 7 -5.16 -9.56 -11.95
C ILE A 7 -4.90 -10.99 -12.43
N ASN A 8 -5.94 -11.81 -12.62
CA ASN A 8 -5.80 -13.17 -13.16
C ASN A 8 -5.43 -13.15 -14.64
N ASP A 9 -5.93 -12.16 -15.38
CA ASP A 9 -5.91 -12.11 -16.84
C ASP A 9 -4.67 -11.39 -17.41
N VAL A 10 -3.84 -10.83 -16.53
CA VAL A 10 -2.64 -10.07 -16.90
C VAL A 10 -1.36 -10.81 -16.52
N ASP A 11 -0.40 -10.79 -17.44
CA ASP A 11 0.97 -11.21 -17.19
C ASP A 11 1.78 -10.03 -16.64
N VAL A 12 2.36 -10.24 -15.46
CA VAL A 12 3.16 -9.24 -14.72
C VAL A 12 4.61 -9.67 -14.54
N ALA A 13 5.00 -10.84 -15.04
CA ALA A 13 6.35 -11.36 -14.87
C ALA A 13 7.40 -10.40 -15.47
N GLY A 14 8.41 -10.04 -14.67
CA GLY A 14 9.45 -9.08 -15.05
C GLY A 14 8.99 -7.62 -15.18
N LYS A 15 7.70 -7.32 -14.97
CA LYS A 15 7.13 -5.98 -15.12
C LYS A 15 7.12 -5.21 -13.80
N ARG A 16 7.10 -3.89 -13.89
CA ARG A 16 6.85 -3.01 -12.74
C ARG A 16 5.34 -2.78 -12.63
N VAL A 17 4.77 -3.02 -11.45
CA VAL A 17 3.33 -2.92 -11.22
C VAL A 17 3.06 -1.72 -10.32
N PHE A 18 2.19 -0.83 -10.77
CA PHE A 18 1.59 0.19 -9.92
C PHE A 18 0.22 -0.30 -9.47
N MET A 19 -0.04 -0.27 -8.17
CA MET A 19 -1.29 -0.71 -7.59
C MET A 19 -1.86 0.40 -6.69
N ARG A 20 -3.02 0.92 -7.10
CA ARG A 20 -3.82 1.79 -6.24
C ARG A 20 -4.54 0.91 -5.22
N VAL A 21 -4.24 1.11 -3.95
CA VAL A 21 -4.85 0.40 -2.82
C VAL A 21 -5.64 1.38 -1.94
N ASP A 22 -6.50 0.83 -1.09
CA ASP A 22 -7.22 1.61 -0.09
C ASP A 22 -6.63 1.30 1.29
N PHE A 23 -5.69 2.13 1.71
CA PHE A 23 -5.10 2.11 3.04
C PHE A 23 -5.59 3.27 3.90
N ASN A 24 -6.82 3.74 3.69
CA ASN A 24 -7.43 4.75 4.54
C ASN A 24 -7.91 4.12 5.87
N VAL A 25 -6.94 3.77 6.72
CA VAL A 25 -7.15 3.07 7.98
C VAL A 25 -7.40 4.05 9.14
N PRO A 26 -8.22 3.69 10.13
CA PRO A 26 -8.38 4.49 11.32
C PRO A 26 -7.09 4.46 12.15
N GLN A 27 -6.65 5.65 12.58
CA GLN A 27 -5.55 5.83 13.51
C GLN A 27 -6.08 6.08 14.92
N ASP A 28 -5.25 5.86 15.93
CA ASP A 28 -5.57 6.21 17.31
C ASP A 28 -5.76 7.74 17.45
N LYS A 29 -6.67 8.15 18.34
CA LYS A 29 -7.01 9.57 18.51
C LYS A 29 -5.91 10.36 19.21
N ALA A 30 -5.17 9.73 20.12
CA ALA A 30 -4.07 10.35 20.86
C ALA A 30 -2.74 10.22 20.11
N ASP A 31 -2.55 9.13 19.35
CA ASP A 31 -1.31 8.83 18.65
C ASP A 31 -1.56 8.41 17.19
N PRO A 32 -1.42 9.32 16.21
CA PRO A 32 -1.69 9.00 14.81
C PRO A 32 -0.71 7.98 14.21
N THR A 33 0.40 7.67 14.88
CA THR A 33 1.32 6.63 14.41
C THR A 33 0.79 5.22 14.67
N LYS A 34 -0.25 5.06 15.48
CA LYS A 34 -0.87 3.78 15.81
C LYS A 34 -2.12 3.56 14.97
N ILE A 35 -2.15 2.44 14.25
CA ILE A 35 -3.32 2.00 13.49
C ILE A 35 -4.19 1.10 14.37
N THR A 36 -5.48 1.43 14.49
CA THR A 36 -6.40 0.71 15.39
C THR A 36 -7.15 -0.43 14.70
N ASN A 37 -7.18 -0.46 13.36
CA ASN A 37 -7.79 -1.54 12.60
C ASN A 37 -7.04 -1.76 11.27
N THR A 38 -6.57 -2.99 11.05
CA THR A 38 -5.76 -3.38 9.89
C THR A 38 -6.56 -3.99 8.74
N GLN A 39 -7.88 -4.11 8.84
CA GLN A 39 -8.72 -4.84 7.87
C GLN A 39 -8.51 -4.40 6.42
N ARG A 40 -8.29 -3.10 6.18
CA ARG A 40 -8.02 -2.56 4.84
C ARG A 40 -6.65 -2.98 4.30
N ILE A 41 -5.65 -3.05 5.16
CA ILE A 41 -4.31 -3.56 4.82
C ILE A 41 -4.42 -5.05 4.49
N ASP A 42 -5.10 -5.80 5.36
CA ASP A 42 -5.31 -7.24 5.21
C ASP A 42 -6.05 -7.58 3.91
N GLY A 43 -7.04 -6.78 3.52
CA GLY A 43 -7.78 -6.94 2.27
C GLY A 43 -6.94 -6.76 1.01
N ALA A 44 -5.84 -6.00 1.06
CA ALA A 44 -4.95 -5.81 -0.08
C ALA A 44 -3.89 -6.90 -0.22
N LEU A 45 -3.54 -7.60 0.88
CA LEU A 45 -2.47 -8.60 0.91
C LEU A 45 -2.60 -9.69 -0.16
N PRO A 46 -3.79 -10.30 -0.43
CA PRO A 46 -3.90 -11.35 -1.44
C PRO A 46 -3.47 -10.88 -2.83
N THR A 47 -3.82 -9.65 -3.20
CA THR A 47 -3.48 -9.09 -4.51
C THR A 47 -1.99 -8.76 -4.59
N ILE A 48 -1.41 -8.20 -3.53
CA ILE A 48 0.02 -7.88 -3.46
C ILE A 48 0.85 -9.16 -3.56
N LYS A 49 0.53 -10.18 -2.75
CA LYS A 49 1.20 -11.49 -2.77
C LYS A 49 1.13 -12.12 -4.15
N LYS A 50 -0.05 -12.12 -4.76
CA LYS A 50 -0.25 -12.67 -6.12
C LYS A 50 0.58 -11.99 -7.18
N VAL A 51 0.72 -10.66 -7.14
CA VAL A 51 1.57 -9.92 -8.10
C VAL A 51 3.04 -10.30 -7.92
N LEU A 52 3.50 -10.40 -6.67
CA LEU A 52 4.88 -10.80 -6.36
C LEU A 52 5.16 -12.25 -6.76
N GLU A 53 4.24 -13.17 -6.46
CA GLU A 53 4.32 -14.59 -6.82
C GLU A 53 4.34 -14.81 -8.34
N LYS A 54 3.63 -13.97 -9.11
CA LYS A 54 3.69 -13.94 -10.57
C LYS A 54 5.01 -13.37 -11.13
N GLY A 55 5.98 -13.05 -10.29
CA GLY A 55 7.32 -12.64 -10.71
C GLY A 55 7.43 -11.19 -11.17
N ALA A 56 6.57 -10.29 -10.66
CA ALA A 56 6.72 -8.86 -10.93
C ALA A 56 8.10 -8.35 -10.46
N LYS A 57 8.73 -7.51 -11.28
CA LYS A 57 10.04 -6.90 -10.98
C LYS A 57 9.97 -5.96 -9.78
N SER A 58 8.88 -5.20 -9.66
CA SER A 58 8.60 -4.35 -8.50
C SER A 58 7.11 -4.06 -8.37
N VAL A 59 6.68 -3.71 -7.16
CA VAL A 59 5.31 -3.28 -6.87
C VAL A 59 5.34 -1.95 -6.14
N VAL A 60 4.69 -0.94 -6.71
CA VAL A 60 4.51 0.39 -6.11
C VAL A 60 3.06 0.50 -5.65
N LEU A 61 2.85 0.70 -4.36
CA LEU A 61 1.52 0.85 -3.76
C LEU A 61 1.25 2.33 -3.53
N ALA A 62 0.08 2.80 -3.98
CA ALA A 62 -0.36 4.17 -3.74
C ALA A 62 -1.73 4.18 -3.08
N SER A 63 -1.86 5.00 -2.03
CA SER A 63 -3.12 5.24 -1.32
C SER A 63 -3.19 6.70 -0.87
N HIS A 64 -4.37 7.09 -0.40
CA HIS A 64 -4.56 8.25 0.44
C HIS A 64 -4.76 7.80 1.90
N LEU A 65 -4.63 8.73 2.83
CA LEU A 65 -5.01 8.58 4.23
C LEU A 65 -5.66 9.89 4.68
N GLY A 66 -6.86 9.80 5.28
CA GLY A 66 -7.59 10.98 5.72
C GLY A 66 -7.89 11.98 4.58
N ARG A 67 -7.86 13.28 4.92
CA ARG A 67 -8.14 14.39 4.00
C ARG A 67 -7.05 15.46 4.17
N PRO A 68 -5.93 15.36 3.45
CA PRO A 68 -4.84 16.33 3.53
C PRO A 68 -5.10 17.61 2.73
N ASP A 69 -6.16 17.64 1.92
CA ASP A 69 -6.60 18.81 1.13
C ASP A 69 -5.47 19.48 0.34
N GLY A 70 -4.59 18.66 -0.25
CA GLY A 70 -3.48 19.11 -1.10
C GLY A 70 -2.23 19.56 -0.35
N SER A 71 -2.22 19.52 0.99
CA SER A 71 -1.07 19.90 1.82
C SER A 71 -0.33 18.69 2.39
N VAL A 72 0.96 18.85 2.70
CA VAL A 72 1.71 17.83 3.43
C VAL A 72 1.32 17.91 4.90
N VAL A 73 0.66 16.86 5.40
CA VAL A 73 0.21 16.77 6.79
C VAL A 73 0.78 15.49 7.40
N GLU A 74 1.69 15.64 8.37
CA GLU A 74 2.42 14.53 9.00
C GLU A 74 1.50 13.45 9.56
N LYS A 75 0.38 13.86 10.18
CA LYS A 75 -0.67 12.96 10.70
C LYS A 75 -1.21 11.99 9.65
N TYR A 76 -1.26 12.41 8.38
CA TYR A 76 -1.77 11.62 7.26
C TYR A 76 -0.66 10.88 6.50
N SER A 77 0.54 10.78 7.06
CA SER A 77 1.62 9.94 6.52
C SER A 77 1.22 8.46 6.49
N LEU A 78 1.64 7.76 5.42
CA LEU A 78 1.47 6.32 5.27
C LEU A 78 2.61 5.52 5.91
N ALA A 79 3.60 6.16 6.54
CA ALA A 79 4.71 5.45 7.19
C ALA A 79 4.26 4.36 8.20
N PRO A 80 3.24 4.58 9.05
CA PRO A 80 2.71 3.52 9.92
C PRO A 80 2.13 2.32 9.16
N VAL A 81 1.49 2.58 8.01
CA VAL A 81 0.92 1.54 7.15
C VAL A 81 2.05 0.69 6.55
N ALA A 82 3.13 1.33 6.08
CA ALA A 82 4.27 0.64 5.50
C ALA A 82 4.92 -0.33 6.50
N LYS A 83 5.08 0.08 7.76
CA LYS A 83 5.62 -0.78 8.82
C LYS A 83 4.75 -2.02 9.05
N ILE A 84 3.44 -1.86 9.20
CA ILE A 84 2.52 -3.00 9.37
C ILE A 84 2.49 -3.89 8.12
N LEU A 85 2.59 -3.29 6.93
CA LEU A 85 2.63 -4.03 5.68
C LEU A 85 3.89 -4.88 5.58
N GLU A 86 5.05 -4.35 5.97
CA GLU A 86 6.32 -5.09 6.05
C GLU A 86 6.21 -6.30 6.98
N GLU A 87 5.68 -6.10 8.19
CA GLU A 87 5.45 -7.15 9.17
C GLU A 87 4.52 -8.25 8.62
N LYS A 88 3.43 -7.88 7.94
CA LYS A 88 2.44 -8.82 7.38
C LYS A 88 2.90 -9.52 6.10
N LEU A 89 3.77 -8.89 5.30
CA LEU A 89 4.33 -9.48 4.09
C LEU A 89 5.56 -10.34 4.37
N GLY A 90 6.28 -10.09 5.48
CA GLY A 90 7.59 -10.68 5.74
C GLY A 90 8.63 -10.29 4.68
N LYS A 91 8.44 -9.12 4.04
CA LYS A 91 9.29 -8.57 2.98
C LYS A 91 9.39 -7.06 3.19
N PRO A 92 10.54 -6.43 2.87
CA PRO A 92 10.71 -4.99 3.01
C PRO A 92 9.62 -4.21 2.30
N ALA A 93 9.00 -3.24 2.99
CA ALA A 93 8.00 -2.34 2.42
C ALA A 93 8.42 -0.88 2.66
N THR A 94 9.21 -0.34 1.73
CA THR A 94 9.76 1.02 1.85
C THR A 94 8.68 2.08 1.62
N CYS A 95 8.46 2.95 2.61
CA CYS A 95 7.69 4.18 2.42
C CYS A 95 8.59 5.24 1.81
N LEU A 96 8.23 5.76 0.64
CA LEU A 96 8.97 6.84 -0.01
C LEU A 96 8.51 8.19 0.56
N THR A 97 9.38 8.89 1.28
CA THR A 97 9.17 10.26 1.76
C THR A 97 9.89 11.27 0.85
N MET A 98 9.58 12.57 0.99
CA MET A 98 10.21 13.64 0.21
C MET A 98 11.75 13.67 0.34
N ASP A 99 12.25 13.17 1.47
CA ASP A 99 13.67 13.13 1.84
C ASP A 99 14.51 12.19 0.95
N TYR A 100 13.87 11.33 0.13
CA TYR A 100 14.55 10.42 -0.80
C TYR A 100 15.08 11.10 -2.09
N TRP A 101 14.84 12.41 -2.26
CA TRP A 101 15.28 13.18 -3.43
C TRP A 101 16.37 14.22 -3.13
N THR A 102 16.83 14.32 -1.87
CA THR A 102 17.97 15.14 -1.43
C THR A 102 19.16 14.27 -1.10
#